data_AF-A0A151F0Z2-F1
#
_entry.id   AF-A0A151F0Z2-F1
#
_cell.length_a   1.000
_cell.length_b   1.000
_cell.length_c   1.000
_cell.angle_alpha   90.00
_cell.angle_beta   90.00
_cell.angle_gamma   90.00
#
_symmetry.space_group_name_H-M   'P 1'
#
loop_
_entity.id
_entity.type
_entity.pdbx_description
1 polymer ?
#
loop_
_entity_poly.entity_id
_entity_poly.type
_entity_poly.pdbx_seq_one_letter_code
_entity_poly.pdbx_strand_id
1 'polypeptide(L)' 'MAKITHKEPYDKCGETYNKLYQWIEQNGNTITGPTQEVYLNDPREVGEEEILTEIYAPILNYHWLQATV' A
#
# COMPACT_ATOMS: atom_id res chain seq x y z
N MET A 1 -6.55 -4.29 5.97
CA MET A 1 -5.95 -3.48 4.89
C MET A 1 -4.63 -4.14 4.52
N ALA A 2 -4.24 -4.10 3.24
CA ALA A 2 -2.87 -4.40 2.81
C ALA A 2 -2.00 -3.15 2.95
N LYS A 3 -0.69 -3.32 3.19
CA LYS A 3 0.26 -2.22 3.40
C LYS A 3 1.55 -2.48 2.63
N ILE A 4 2.14 -1.42 2.08
CA ILE A 4 3.53 -1.40 1.61
C ILE A 4 4.21 -0.10 2.08
N THR A 5 5.52 -0.15 2.34
CA THR A 5 6.31 1.03 2.66
C THR A 5 7.12 1.44 1.44
N HIS A 6 7.01 2.70 1.05
CA HIS A 6 7.81 3.37 0.05
C HIS A 6 9.02 4.04 0.71
N LYS A 7 10.22 3.82 0.16
CA LYS A 7 11.47 4.44 0.59
C LYS A 7 12.25 5.00 -0.61
N GLU A 8 11.61 5.86 -1.39
CA GLU A 8 12.21 6.59 -2.51
C GLU A 8 11.51 7.97 -2.62
N PRO A 9 11.90 8.85 -3.57
CA PRO A 9 11.19 10.10 -3.79
C PRO A 9 9.76 9.91 -4.27
N TYR A 10 8.88 10.87 -3.96
CA TYR A 10 7.44 10.77 -4.20
C TYR A 10 7.02 10.50 -5.66
N ASP A 11 7.83 10.91 -6.64
CA ASP A 11 7.57 10.64 -8.06
C ASP A 11 7.62 9.14 -8.40
N LYS A 12 8.27 8.34 -7.55
CA LYS A 12 8.35 6.87 -7.63
C LYS A 12 7.25 6.12 -6.90
N CYS A 13 6.35 6.82 -6.19
CA CYS A 13 5.21 6.19 -5.50
C CYS A 13 4.37 5.29 -6.43
N GLY A 14 4.22 5.67 -7.71
CA GLY A 14 3.47 4.88 -8.69
C GLY A 14 3.97 3.45 -8.85
N GLU A 15 5.29 3.24 -8.82
CA GLU A 15 5.89 1.90 -8.88
C GLU A 15 5.55 1.07 -7.63
N THR A 16 5.45 1.74 -6.47
CA THR A 16 5.10 1.09 -5.19
C THR A 16 3.62 0.76 -5.10
N TYR A 17 2.73 1.62 -5.62
CA TYR A 17 1.32 1.31 -5.82
C TYR A 17 1.13 0.08 -6.68
N ASN A 18 1.82 0.00 -7.82
CA ASN A 18 1.73 -1.15 -8.72
C ASN A 18 2.14 -2.46 -8.03
N LYS A 19 3.24 -2.44 -7.25
CA LYS A 19 3.69 -3.60 -6.46
C LYS A 19 2.61 -4.05 -5.45
N LEU A 20 2.00 -3.10 -4.73
CA LEU A 20 0.92 -3.41 -3.78
C LEU A 20 -0.29 -4.02 -4.48
N TYR A 21 -0.76 -3.41 -5.57
CA TYR A 21 -1.95 -3.87 -6.28
C TYR A 21 -1.74 -5.22 -6.96
N GLN A 22 -0.57 -5.44 -7.56
CA GLN A 22 -0.20 -6.74 -8.11
C GLN A 22 -0.19 -7.82 -7.03
N TRP A 23 0.36 -7.51 -5.85
CA TRP A 23 0.33 -8.45 -4.73
C TRP A 23 -1.12 -8.74 -4.27
N ILE A 24 -1.97 -7.71 -4.17
CA ILE A 24 -3.39 -7.87 -3.79
C ILE A 24 -4.10 -8.82 -4.77
N GLU A 25 -3.94 -8.59 -6.08
CA GLU A 25 -4.53 -9.41 -7.14
C GLU A 25 -4.03 -10.86 -7.07
N GLN A 26 -2.70 -11.06 -6.99
CA GLN A 26 -2.08 -12.39 -6.91
C GLN A 26 -2.55 -13.20 -5.69
N ASN A 27 -2.94 -12.52 -4.61
CA ASN A 27 -3.46 -13.14 -3.40
C ASN A 27 -4.99 -13.29 -3.40
N GLY A 28 -5.67 -13.03 -4.53
CA GLY A 28 -7.12 -13.17 -4.65
C GLY A 28 -7.92 -12.18 -3.80
N ASN A 29 -7.30 -11.08 -3.39
CA ASN A 29 -7.95 -10.03 -2.61
C ASN A 29 -8.56 -8.98 -3.54
N THR A 30 -9.58 -8.28 -3.07
CA THR A 30 -10.21 -7.17 -3.81
C THR A 30 -10.09 -5.88 -3.01
N ILE A 31 -9.71 -4.79 -3.66
CA ILE A 31 -9.68 -3.46 -3.04
C ILE A 31 -11.12 -2.98 -2.85
N THR A 32 -11.46 -2.54 -1.64
CA THR A 32 -12.85 -2.20 -1.26
C THR A 32 -13.08 -0.71 -1.00
N GLY A 33 -12.09 0.14 -1.26
CA GLY A 33 -12.18 1.55 -0.96
C GLY A 33 -10.92 2.33 -1.35
N PRO A 34 -10.86 3.63 -1.01
CA PRO A 34 -9.73 4.48 -1.35
C PRO A 34 -8.46 4.02 -0.63
N THR A 35 -7.32 4.17 -1.31
CA THR A 35 -6.02 4.03 -0.68
C THR A 35 -5.71 5.23 0.21
N GLN A 36 -4.88 5.00 1.21
CA GLN A 36 -4.45 6.02 2.18
C GLN A 36 -2.93 6.04 2.23
N GLU A 37 -2.36 7.22 2.37
CA GLU A 37 -0.93 7.42 2.57
C GLU A 37 -0.68 7.96 3.98
N VAL A 38 0.40 7.49 4.61
CA VAL A 38 0.92 8.02 5.87
C VAL A 38 2.37 8.42 5.64
N TYR A 39 2.65 9.73 5.69
CA TYR A 39 3.99 10.28 5.59
C TYR A 39 4.68 10.20 6.94
N LEU A 40 5.69 9.35 7.06
CA LEU A 40 6.31 9.01 8.35
C LEU A 40 7.37 10.02 8.80
N ASN A 41 7.92 10.80 7.87
CA ASN A 41 8.95 11.81 8.13
C ASN A 41 8.77 13.05 7.25
N ASP A 42 9.38 14.17 7.65
CA ASP A 42 9.38 15.39 6.85
C ASP A 42 10.53 15.32 5.81
N PRO A 43 10.24 15.34 4.49
CA PRO A 43 11.26 15.35 3.44
C PRO A 43 12.25 16.53 3.57
N ARG A 44 11.85 17.62 4.23
CA ARG A 44 12.72 18.79 4.48
C ARG A 44 13.78 18.52 5.55
N GLU A 45 13.59 17.50 6.39
CA GLU A 45 14.52 17.12 7.45
C GLU A 45 15.44 15.97 7.04
N VAL A 46 14.93 15.00 6.27
CA VAL A 46 15.67 13.76 5.96
C VAL A 46 16.30 13.69 4.57
N GLY A 47 15.91 14.55 3.63
CA GLY A 47 16.32 14.44 2.21
C GLY A 47 15.42 13.48 1.42
N GLU A 48 15.43 13.59 0.08
CA GLU A 48 14.49 12.85 -0.79
C GLU A 48 14.72 11.33 -0.78
N GLU A 49 15.97 10.91 -0.57
CA GLU A 49 16.40 9.52 -0.55
C GLU A 49 16.01 8.76 0.72
N GLU A 50 15.67 9.48 1.80
CA GLU A 50 15.26 8.90 3.08
C GLU A 50 13.76 9.11 3.37
N ILE A 51 12.97 9.60 2.39
CA ILE A 51 11.52 9.74 2.50
C ILE A 51 10.89 8.38 2.82
N LEU A 52 9.96 8.35 3.76
CA LEU A 52 9.21 7.16 4.14
C LEU A 52 7.71 7.43 4.07
N THR A 53 7.02 6.66 3.22
CA THR A 53 5.55 6.73 3.09
C THR A 53 4.96 5.33 3.21
N GLU A 54 3.97 5.14 4.07
CA GLU A 54 3.19 3.92 4.09
C GLU A 54 1.94 4.08 3.23
N ILE A 55 1.71 3.13 2.33
CA ILE A 55 0.54 3.08 1.46
C ILE A 55 -0.34 1.93 1.93
N TYR A 56 -1.60 2.25 2.22
CA TYR A 56 -2.61 1.33 2.69
C TYR A 56 -3.71 1.15 1.65
N ALA A 57 -4.10 -0.10 1.40
CA ALA A 57 -5.27 -0.45 0.59
C ALA A 57 -6.28 -1.24 1.43
N PRO A 58 -7.54 -0.79 1.55
CA PRO A 58 -8.60 -1.61 2.13
C PRO A 58 -8.84 -2.82 1.24
N ILE A 59 -8.81 -4.02 1.82
CA ILE A 59 -9.01 -5.27 1.09
C ILE A 59 -10.12 -6.10 1.73
N LEU A 60 -10.86 -6.81 0.89
CA LEU A 60 -11.72 -7.93 1.28
C LEU A 60 -11.10 -9.22 0.76
N ASN A 61 -11.11 -10.25 1.61
CA ASN A 61 -10.68 -11.59 1.26
C ASN A 61 -11.88 -12.54 1.34
N TYR A 62 -12.26 -13.13 0.19
CA TYR A 62 -13.41 -14.02 0.08
C TYR A 62 -13.19 -15.40 0.74
N HIS A 63 -11.95 -15.78 1.04
CA HIS A 63 -11.64 -17.07 1.69
C HIS A 63 -12.26 -17.16 3.11
N TRP A 64 -12.46 -16.02 3.78
CA TRP A 64 -13.11 -15.97 5.09
C TRP A 64 -14.63 -16.06 5.02
N LEU A 65 -15.25 -15.75 3.88
CA LEU A 65 -16.71 -15.82 3.71
C LEU A 65 -17.21 -17.24 3.39
N GLN A 66 -16.35 -18.10 2.85
CA GLN A 66 -16.70 -19.51 2.55
C GLN A 66 -16.42 -20.46 3.73
N ALA A 67 -15.66 -20.02 4.73
CA ALA A 67 -15.33 -20.82 5.91
C ALA A 67 -16.42 -20.80 7.01
N THR A 68 -17.53 -20.10 6.79
CA THR A 68 -18.62 -19.94 7.78
C THR A 68 -19.93 -20.62 7.39
N VAL A 69 -19.90 -21.54 6.42
CA VAL A 69 -21.07 -22.34 5.99
C VAL A 69 -20.83 -23.81 6.29
#